data_AF-A0A2V1BAN7-F1
#
_entry.id   AF-A0A2V1BAN7-F1
#
_cell.length_a   1.000
_cell.length_b   1.000
_cell.length_c   1.000
_cell.angle_alpha   90.00
_cell.angle_beta   90.00
_cell.angle_gamma   90.00
#
_symmetry.space_group_name_H-M   'P 1'
#
loop_
_entity.id
_entity.type
_entity.pdbx_description
1 polymer ?
#
loop_
_entity_poly.entity_id
_entity_poly.type
_entity_poly.pdbx_seq_one_letter_code
_entity_poly.pdbx_strand_id
1 'polypeptide(L)'
;MSSTCSRGARKSFSCMAIEIIACNWPGAEAFSLAVDFPGEEKFKESGYADVVVNSSYIGGFTRQAENLAFVRVFDAGHYAHASQPETVYRILERTMKDMDVATGEVVTGEDCEYQTKGPGDAWGRRNELPESPPGVCSTWFVFTCSDEQTAALMDGSAVVVDDVVVSPPAA
;
A
#
# COMPACT_ATOMS: atom_id res chain seq x y z
N MET A 1 14.25 -16.44 31.67
CA MET A 1 14.84 -15.24 31.04
C MET A 1 13.92 -14.89 29.88
N SER A 2 13.01 -13.93 30.08
CA SER A 2 12.10 -13.47 29.03
C SER A 2 12.91 -12.65 28.03
N SER A 3 13.12 -13.19 26.84
CA SER A 3 13.77 -12.50 25.73
C SER A 3 12.78 -11.50 25.18
N THR A 4 12.78 -10.28 25.73
CA THR A 4 12.05 -9.17 25.14
C THR A 4 12.57 -9.00 23.71
N CYS A 5 11.69 -9.05 22.70
CA CYS A 5 12.02 -8.62 21.35
C CYS A 5 12.79 -7.31 21.48
N SER A 6 13.99 -7.25 20.88
CA SER A 6 14.82 -6.06 20.92
C SER A 6 13.92 -4.88 20.58
N ARG A 7 13.66 -4.00 21.57
CA ARG A 7 12.83 -2.80 21.41
C ARG A 7 13.51 -1.75 20.51
N GLY A 8 14.26 -2.21 19.51
CA GLY A 8 14.63 -1.40 18.37
C GLY A 8 13.35 -0.98 17.65
N ALA A 9 13.37 0.22 17.08
CA ALA A 9 12.23 0.81 16.40
C ALA A 9 11.53 -0.25 15.51
N ARG A 10 10.28 -0.57 15.83
CA ARG A 10 9.43 -1.43 15.00
C ARG A 10 9.47 -0.88 13.58
N LYS A 11 10.06 -1.63 12.67
CA LYS A 11 10.02 -1.32 11.25
C LYS A 11 8.67 -1.80 10.72
N SER A 12 7.60 -1.05 11.03
CA SER A 12 6.36 -1.22 10.28
C SER A 12 6.61 -0.66 8.89
N PHE A 13 6.88 -1.53 7.93
CA PHE A 13 7.10 -1.15 6.55
C PHE A 13 5.74 -1.06 5.86
N SER A 14 5.04 0.04 6.12
CA SER A 14 3.80 0.34 5.41
C SER A 14 4.13 0.98 4.07
N CYS A 15 4.44 0.15 3.06
CA CYS A 15 4.24 0.59 1.69
C CYS A 15 2.75 0.37 1.39
N MET A 16 1.95 1.40 1.69
CA MET A 16 0.52 1.40 1.41
C MET A 16 0.29 1.21 -0.09
N ALA A 17 -0.41 0.13 -0.42
CA ALA A 17 -0.56 -0.45 -1.75
C ALA A 17 -1.24 0.50 -2.76
N ILE A 18 -0.71 0.49 -3.99
CA ILE A 18 -1.27 1.14 -5.17
C ILE A 18 -0.99 0.29 -6.40
N GLU A 19 -1.85 0.40 -7.40
CA GLU A 19 -1.53 0.12 -8.81
C GLU A 19 -0.94 1.36 -9.53
N ILE A 20 -0.03 2.11 -8.90
CA ILE A 20 0.70 3.21 -9.55
C ILE A 20 2.19 2.84 -9.62
N ILE A 21 2.76 3.08 -10.80
CA ILE A 21 4.11 2.70 -11.24
C ILE A 21 5.25 3.00 -10.25
N ALA A 22 5.09 3.99 -9.36
CA ALA A 22 6.13 4.37 -8.40
C ALA A 22 6.22 3.46 -7.17
N CYS A 23 5.10 2.90 -6.68
CA CYS A 23 5.04 2.13 -5.42
C CYS A 23 3.98 1.02 -5.49
N ASN A 24 4.17 0.07 -6.42
CA ASN A 24 3.22 -1.02 -6.55
C ASN A 24 3.35 -2.05 -5.41
N TRP A 25 2.22 -2.64 -5.01
CA TRP A 25 2.19 -3.60 -3.91
C TRP A 25 3.02 -4.87 -4.17
N PRO A 26 3.15 -5.42 -5.40
CA PRO A 26 4.04 -6.55 -5.65
C PRO A 26 5.51 -6.20 -5.44
N GLY A 27 5.93 -4.99 -5.82
CA GLY A 27 7.28 -4.48 -5.59
C GLY A 27 7.56 -4.27 -4.10
N ALA A 28 6.57 -3.75 -3.36
CA ALA A 28 6.65 -3.65 -1.91
C ALA A 28 6.73 -5.02 -1.21
N GLU A 29 5.95 -6.00 -1.69
CA GLU A 29 6.03 -7.38 -1.19
C GLU A 29 7.43 -7.95 -1.43
N ALA A 30 7.94 -7.84 -2.67
CA ALA A 30 9.27 -8.32 -3.03
C ALA A 30 10.36 -7.68 -2.16
N PHE A 31 10.26 -6.36 -1.90
CA PHE A 31 11.15 -5.67 -0.99
C PHE A 31 11.04 -6.21 0.46
N SER A 32 9.81 -6.42 0.96
CA SER A 32 9.59 -6.94 2.31
C SER A 32 10.17 -8.35 2.52
N LEU A 33 10.25 -9.15 1.46
CA LEU A 33 10.86 -10.48 1.48
C LEU A 33 12.38 -10.46 1.33
N ALA A 34 12.95 -9.36 0.83
CA ALA A 34 14.38 -9.22 0.56
C ALA A 34 15.14 -8.47 1.67
N VAL A 35 14.44 -7.84 2.61
CA VAL A 35 15.09 -7.09 3.70
C VAL A 35 15.61 -8.04 4.77
N ASP A 36 16.84 -7.81 5.23
CA ASP A 36 17.44 -8.55 6.34
C ASP A 36 16.94 -7.99 7.68
N PHE A 37 16.35 -8.84 8.52
CA PHE A 37 15.95 -8.49 9.88
C PHE A 37 15.80 -9.74 10.77
N PRO A 38 15.85 -9.59 12.11
CA PRO A 38 15.53 -10.69 13.02
C PRO A 38 14.10 -11.19 12.79
N GLY A 39 13.93 -12.49 12.52
CA GLY A 39 12.63 -13.07 12.19
C GLY A 39 12.31 -13.15 10.70
N GLU A 40 13.28 -12.86 9.81
CA GLU A 40 13.07 -12.93 8.35
C GLU A 40 12.65 -14.30 7.85
N GLU A 41 13.17 -15.40 8.42
CA GLU A 41 12.81 -16.77 8.04
C GLU A 41 11.34 -17.03 8.36
N LYS A 42 10.90 -16.67 9.59
CA LYS A 42 9.50 -16.75 10.01
C LYS A 42 8.60 -15.90 9.10
N PHE A 43 9.04 -14.71 8.73
CA PHE A 43 8.28 -13.83 7.83
C PHE A 43 8.11 -14.42 6.42
N LYS A 44 9.17 -15.00 5.85
CA LYS A 44 9.12 -15.67 4.54
C LYS A 44 8.20 -16.90 4.57
N GLU A 45 8.13 -17.61 5.70
CA GLU A 45 7.22 -18.74 5.92
C GLU A 45 5.77 -18.33 6.25
N SER A 46 5.56 -17.07 6.66
CA SER A 46 4.25 -16.57 7.05
C SER A 46 3.29 -16.47 5.87
N GLY A 47 2.07 -16.93 6.09
CA GLY A 47 0.97 -16.79 5.13
C GLY A 47 0.24 -15.46 5.27
N TYR A 48 -0.60 -15.15 4.29
CA TYR A 48 -1.47 -13.98 4.31
C TYR A 48 -2.73 -14.22 5.15
N ALA A 49 -3.02 -13.29 6.05
CA ALA A 49 -4.25 -13.25 6.85
C ALA A 49 -5.08 -12.01 6.50
N ASP A 50 -6.39 -12.09 6.73
CA ASP A 50 -7.31 -10.98 6.52
C ASP A 50 -7.06 -9.85 7.52
N VAL A 51 -7.03 -8.61 7.02
CA VAL A 51 -7.12 -7.41 7.86
C VAL A 51 -8.60 -7.12 8.11
N VAL A 52 -9.11 -7.67 9.21
CA VAL A 52 -10.47 -7.46 9.68
C VAL A 52 -10.57 -6.03 10.20
N VAL A 53 -11.43 -5.21 9.60
CA VAL A 53 -11.64 -3.81 10.03
C VAL A 53 -12.79 -3.72 11.02
N ASN A 54 -13.86 -4.46 10.75
CA ASN A 54 -15.04 -4.60 11.60
C ASN A 54 -15.72 -5.97 11.32
N SER A 55 -16.91 -6.20 11.89
CA SER A 55 -17.62 -7.49 11.80
C SER A 55 -18.01 -7.93 10.38
N SER A 56 -18.02 -7.02 9.40
CA SER A 56 -18.46 -7.30 8.03
C SER A 56 -17.46 -6.90 6.95
N TYR A 57 -16.36 -6.23 7.31
CA TYR A 57 -15.45 -5.64 6.34
C TYR A 57 -14.01 -6.11 6.53
N ILE A 58 -13.45 -6.66 5.44
CA ILE A 58 -12.04 -7.01 5.30
C ILE A 58 -11.39 -5.94 4.42
N GLY A 59 -10.48 -5.17 5.01
CA GLY A 59 -9.85 -4.02 4.35
C GLY A 59 -8.55 -4.36 3.62
N GLY A 60 -8.06 -5.60 3.74
CA GLY A 60 -6.81 -5.98 3.11
C GLY A 60 -6.31 -7.36 3.51
N PHE A 61 -5.11 -7.69 3.07
CA PHE A 61 -4.33 -8.83 3.54
C PHE A 61 -3.05 -8.36 4.24
N THR A 62 -2.63 -9.10 5.25
CA THR A 62 -1.37 -8.88 5.94
C THR A 62 -0.55 -10.16 6.02
N ARG A 63 0.75 -10.05 5.76
CA ARG A 63 1.76 -11.02 6.16
C ARG A 63 2.54 -10.39 7.31
N GLN A 64 2.57 -11.00 8.48
CA GLN A 64 3.27 -10.46 9.63
C GLN A 64 4.01 -11.56 10.35
N ALA A 65 5.26 -11.29 10.70
CA ALA A 65 6.01 -12.05 11.68
C ALA A 65 6.72 -11.07 12.61
N GLU A 66 6.56 -11.30 13.91
CA GLU A 66 7.17 -10.47 14.95
C GLU A 66 6.87 -8.97 14.74
N ASN A 67 7.91 -8.18 14.46
CA ASN A 67 7.88 -6.73 14.35
C ASN A 67 7.74 -6.21 12.91
N LEU A 68 7.72 -7.09 11.90
CA LEU A 68 7.52 -6.71 10.50
C LEU A 68 6.16 -7.20 10.02
N ALA A 69 5.40 -6.28 9.43
CA ALA A 69 4.17 -6.58 8.71
C ALA A 69 4.23 -5.96 7.32
N PHE A 70 3.85 -6.73 6.31
CA PHE A 70 3.49 -6.25 4.99
C PHE A 70 1.96 -6.28 4.85
N VAL A 71 1.37 -5.18 4.39
CA VAL A 71 -0.08 -5.05 4.28
C VAL A 71 -0.48 -4.58 2.88
N ARG A 72 -1.30 -5.40 2.21
CA ARG A 72 -2.01 -5.02 0.99
C ARG A 72 -3.40 -4.51 1.37
N VAL A 73 -3.61 -3.20 1.28
CA VAL A 73 -4.93 -2.58 1.48
C VAL A 73 -5.74 -2.68 0.19
N PHE A 74 -6.99 -3.15 0.28
CA PHE A 74 -7.87 -3.28 -0.89
C PHE A 74 -8.49 -1.94 -1.27
N ASP A 75 -8.78 -1.76 -2.56
CA ASP A 75 -9.43 -0.55 -3.08
C ASP A 75 -8.71 0.74 -2.63
N ALA A 76 -7.37 0.68 -2.60
CA ALA A 76 -6.51 1.76 -2.16
C ALA A 76 -5.67 2.33 -3.32
N GLY A 77 -5.63 3.67 -3.39
CA GLY A 77 -4.80 4.43 -4.31
C GLY A 77 -3.48 4.89 -3.68
N HIS A 78 -2.79 5.85 -4.33
CA HIS A 78 -1.50 6.39 -3.84
C HIS A 78 -1.54 6.91 -2.41
N TYR A 79 -2.67 7.48 -2.05
CA TYR A 79 -2.94 7.92 -0.71
C TYR A 79 -3.95 6.95 -0.10
N ALA A 80 -3.48 5.77 0.33
CA ALA A 80 -4.36 4.74 0.90
C ALA A 80 -5.18 5.26 2.09
N HIS A 81 -4.65 6.21 2.87
CA HIS A 81 -5.37 6.85 3.97
C HIS A 81 -6.53 7.73 3.50
N ALA A 82 -6.50 8.23 2.26
CA ALA A 82 -7.59 9.00 1.68
C ALA A 82 -8.68 8.07 1.12
N SER A 83 -8.30 6.97 0.46
CA SER A 83 -9.24 6.00 -0.11
C SER A 83 -9.80 5.01 0.91
N GLN A 84 -9.00 4.63 1.91
CA GLN A 84 -9.28 3.59 2.91
C GLN A 84 -8.96 4.06 4.34
N PRO A 85 -9.57 5.18 4.79
CA PRO A 85 -9.20 5.83 6.06
C PRO A 85 -9.38 4.92 7.27
N GLU A 86 -10.48 4.18 7.35
CA GLU A 86 -10.75 3.29 8.50
C GLU A 86 -9.75 2.13 8.56
N THR A 87 -9.48 1.47 7.42
CA THR A 87 -8.51 0.37 7.35
C THR A 87 -7.12 0.82 7.78
N VAL A 88 -6.65 1.96 7.25
CA VAL A 88 -5.33 2.51 7.61
C VAL A 88 -5.28 2.92 9.08
N TYR A 89 -6.36 3.50 9.61
CA TYR A 89 -6.47 3.82 11.03
C TYR A 89 -6.33 2.58 11.91
N ARG A 90 -7.03 1.48 11.59
CA ARG A 90 -6.94 0.22 12.35
C ARG A 90 -5.53 -0.37 12.31
N ILE A 91 -4.87 -0.38 11.15
CA ILE A 91 -3.49 -0.86 11.01
C ILE A 91 -2.55 -0.05 11.91
N LEU A 92 -2.67 1.28 11.88
CA LEU A 92 -1.86 2.17 12.70
C LEU A 92 -2.13 1.97 14.19
N GLU A 93 -3.40 1.94 14.59
CA GLU A 93 -3.83 1.72 15.97
C GLU A 93 -3.23 0.42 16.55
N ARG A 94 -3.35 -0.69 15.81
CA ARG A 94 -2.85 -2.01 16.21
C ARG A 94 -1.34 -2.03 16.33
N THR A 95 -0.66 -1.47 15.34
CA THR A 95 0.81 -1.39 15.31
C THR A 95 1.36 -0.57 16.48
N MET A 96 0.68 0.51 16.85
CA MET A 96 1.05 1.36 17.98
C MET A 96 0.79 0.70 19.35
N LYS A 97 -0.12 -0.28 19.40
CA LYS A 97 -0.51 -1.03 20.61
C LYS A 97 0.16 -2.39 20.74
N ASP A 98 1.07 -2.73 19.83
CA ASP A 98 1.81 -4.00 19.80
C ASP A 98 0.89 -5.20 19.62
N MET A 99 -0.16 -4.97 18.83
CA MET A 99 -1.14 -5.95 18.46
C MET A 99 -0.92 -6.41 17.02
N ASP A 100 -1.44 -7.59 16.70
CA ASP A 100 -1.42 -8.10 15.36
C ASP A 100 -2.22 -7.21 14.40
N VAL A 101 -1.74 -7.08 13.17
CA VAL A 101 -2.39 -6.23 12.17
C VAL A 101 -3.71 -6.82 11.67
N ALA A 102 -3.83 -8.15 11.69
CA ALA A 102 -4.98 -8.87 11.13
C ALA A 102 -6.29 -8.55 11.87
N THR A 103 -6.27 -8.67 13.20
CA THR A 103 -7.44 -8.62 14.07
C THR A 103 -7.30 -7.57 15.17
N GLY A 104 -6.08 -7.39 15.70
CA GLY A 104 -5.81 -6.53 16.85
C GLY A 104 -6.12 -7.20 18.20
N GLU A 105 -6.19 -8.53 18.23
CA GLU A 105 -6.56 -9.33 19.41
C GLU A 105 -5.36 -10.04 20.06
N VAL A 106 -4.26 -10.18 19.32
CA VAL A 106 -3.05 -10.90 19.74
C VAL A 106 -1.92 -9.91 19.96
N VAL A 107 -1.33 -9.93 21.16
CA VAL A 107 -0.14 -9.14 21.47
C VAL A 107 1.08 -9.75 20.76
N THR A 108 1.80 -8.96 19.98
CA THR A 108 2.96 -9.41 19.19
C THR A 108 4.31 -9.03 19.79
N GLY A 109 4.33 -8.12 20.77
CA GLY A 109 5.56 -7.53 21.33
C GLY A 109 6.27 -8.31 22.44
N GLU A 110 5.66 -9.37 22.99
CA GLU A 110 6.16 -10.04 24.20
C GLU A 110 7.10 -11.22 23.91
N ASP A 111 6.72 -12.14 23.02
CA ASP A 111 7.42 -13.44 22.88
C ASP A 111 8.11 -13.65 21.52
N CYS A 112 8.02 -12.71 20.57
CA CYS A 112 8.58 -12.84 19.20
C CYS A 112 8.19 -14.15 18.46
N GLU A 113 7.08 -14.77 18.82
CA GLU A 113 6.59 -16.01 18.20
C GLU A 113 5.39 -15.78 17.27
N TYR A 114 4.87 -14.56 17.21
CA TYR A 114 3.72 -14.26 16.38
C TYR A 114 4.07 -14.35 14.89
N GLN A 115 3.26 -15.11 14.15
CA GLN A 115 3.29 -15.19 12.70
C GLN A 115 1.88 -15.42 12.14
N THR A 116 1.58 -14.79 11.00
CA THR A 116 0.31 -14.98 10.31
C THR A 116 0.27 -16.33 9.57
N LYS A 117 -0.93 -16.88 9.43
CA LYS A 117 -1.19 -18.13 8.71
C LYS A 117 -2.21 -17.88 7.61
N GLY A 118 -2.05 -18.57 6.48
CA GLY A 118 -2.96 -18.49 5.33
C GLY A 118 -2.23 -18.76 4.01
N PRO A 119 -2.77 -18.29 2.87
CA PRO A 119 -2.16 -18.48 1.56
C PRO A 119 -0.75 -17.91 1.46
N GLY A 120 0.10 -18.50 0.63
CA GLY A 120 1.48 -18.05 0.42
C GLY A 120 1.62 -16.76 -0.40
N ASP A 121 0.54 -16.31 -1.04
CA ASP A 121 0.52 -15.13 -1.89
C ASP A 121 -0.75 -14.30 -1.68
N ALA A 122 -0.68 -13.01 -2.06
CA ALA A 122 -1.79 -12.09 -1.92
C ALA A 122 -2.69 -12.03 -3.17
N TRP A 123 -2.49 -12.87 -4.20
CA TRP A 123 -3.19 -12.77 -5.50
C TRP A 123 -4.59 -13.39 -5.50
N GLY A 124 -4.98 -14.07 -4.41
CA GLY A 124 -6.32 -14.62 -4.23
C GLY A 124 -7.45 -13.58 -4.31
N ARG A 125 -7.14 -12.29 -4.17
CA ARG A 125 -8.08 -11.17 -4.34
C ARG A 125 -7.66 -10.24 -5.47
N ARG A 126 -8.52 -10.12 -6.48
CA ARG A 126 -8.42 -9.14 -7.57
C ARG A 126 -9.65 -8.24 -7.51
N ASN A 127 -9.43 -6.94 -7.67
CA ASN A 127 -10.51 -5.97 -7.68
C ASN A 127 -10.87 -5.69 -9.14
N GLU A 128 -12.15 -5.38 -9.38
CA GLU A 128 -12.58 -4.88 -10.68
C GLU A 128 -12.26 -3.39 -10.73
N LEU A 129 -11.45 -2.98 -11.71
CA LEU A 129 -11.08 -1.58 -11.87
C LEU A 129 -12.26 -0.80 -12.44
N PRO A 130 -12.53 0.43 -11.93
CA PRO A 130 -13.45 1.33 -12.57
C PRO A 130 -12.91 1.71 -13.97
N GLU A 131 -13.80 2.16 -14.84
CA GLU A 131 -13.39 2.71 -16.14
C GLU A 131 -12.44 3.90 -15.92
N SER A 132 -11.34 3.91 -16.66
CA SER A 132 -10.37 5.00 -16.57
C SER A 132 -11.03 6.28 -17.10
N PRO A 133 -10.95 7.40 -16.36
CA PRO A 133 -11.36 8.68 -16.92
C PRO A 133 -10.50 9.01 -18.15
N PRO A 134 -11.01 9.84 -19.08
CA PRO A 134 -10.24 10.29 -20.22
C PRO A 134 -8.98 11.02 -19.75
N GLY A 135 -7.86 10.81 -20.46
CA GLY A 135 -6.61 11.47 -20.16
C GLY A 135 -6.75 12.99 -20.27
N VAL A 136 -6.31 13.71 -19.24
CA VAL A 136 -6.29 15.18 -19.22
C VAL A 136 -4.84 15.62 -19.22
N CYS A 137 -4.46 16.45 -20.20
CA CYS A 137 -3.15 17.08 -20.23
C CYS A 137 -3.09 18.21 -19.20
N SER A 138 -2.33 17.99 -18.13
CA SER A 138 -2.09 19.01 -17.11
C SER A 138 -0.66 19.51 -17.14
N THR A 139 -0.47 20.82 -16.94
CA THR A 139 0.85 21.45 -16.83
C THR A 139 1.63 20.97 -15.59
N TRP A 140 0.94 20.47 -14.56
CA TRP A 140 1.58 19.83 -13.39
C TRP A 140 2.22 18.50 -13.72
N PHE A 141 1.69 17.79 -14.71
CA PHE A 141 2.10 16.45 -15.11
C PHE A 141 2.18 16.37 -16.63
N VAL A 142 3.10 17.11 -17.24
CA VAL A 142 3.22 17.22 -18.71
C VAL A 142 3.40 15.88 -19.44
N PHE A 143 3.78 14.80 -18.74
CA PHE A 143 3.79 13.45 -19.31
C PHE A 143 2.40 12.87 -19.61
N THR A 144 1.34 13.51 -19.12
CA THR A 144 -0.07 13.18 -19.44
C THR A 144 -0.52 13.78 -20.77
N CYS A 145 0.29 14.65 -21.36
CA CYS A 145 -0.02 15.36 -22.59
C CYS A 145 0.36 14.54 -23.82
N SER A 146 -0.40 14.74 -24.90
CA SER A 146 0.03 14.25 -26.22
C SER A 146 1.26 15.02 -26.70
N ASP A 147 1.93 14.49 -27.73
CA ASP A 147 3.06 15.19 -28.37
C ASP A 147 2.63 16.57 -28.92
N GLU A 148 1.40 16.67 -29.44
CA GLU A 148 0.84 17.92 -29.97
C GLU A 148 0.62 18.95 -28.85
N GLN A 149 0.03 18.53 -27.73
CA GLN A 149 -0.17 19.39 -26.57
C GLN A 149 1.16 19.81 -25.96
N THR A 150 2.14 18.90 -25.94
CA THR A 150 3.49 19.19 -25.46
C THR A 150 4.19 20.22 -26.37
N ALA A 151 4.06 20.09 -27.69
CA ALA A 151 4.59 21.07 -28.63
C ALA A 151 3.93 22.44 -28.44
N ALA A 152 2.60 22.48 -28.28
CA ALA A 152 1.85 23.71 -28.03
C ALA A 152 2.21 24.39 -26.69
N LEU A 153 2.56 23.59 -25.67
CA LEU A 153 3.09 24.11 -24.41
C LEU A 153 4.49 24.71 -24.60
N MET A 154 5.34 24.07 -25.42
CA MET A 154 6.73 24.52 -25.66
C MET A 154 6.82 25.77 -26.53
N ASP A 155 5.94 25.91 -27.53
CA ASP A 155 5.91 27.08 -28.43
C ASP A 155 5.06 28.24 -27.91
N GLY A 156 4.34 28.04 -26.80
CA GLY A 156 3.48 29.03 -26.14
C GLY A 156 2.12 29.25 -26.82
N SER A 157 1.72 28.38 -27.74
CA SER A 157 0.43 28.44 -28.44
C SER A 157 -0.71 27.74 -27.68
N ALA A 158 -0.40 26.95 -26.64
CA ALA A 158 -1.40 26.25 -25.84
C ALA A 158 -2.31 27.22 -25.07
N VAL A 159 -3.61 26.92 -25.07
CA VAL A 159 -4.57 27.57 -24.17
C VAL A 159 -4.71 26.72 -22.93
N VAL A 160 -4.36 27.28 -21.77
CA VAL A 160 -4.42 26.61 -20.47
C VAL A 160 -5.49 27.27 -19.61
N VAL A 161 -6.38 26.45 -19.04
CA VAL A 161 -7.41 26.86 -18.08
C VAL A 161 -7.28 25.97 -16.85
N ASP A 162 -7.14 26.55 -15.66
CA ASP A 162 -7.00 25.81 -14.40
C ASP A 162 -5.96 24.68 -14.47
N ASP A 163 -4.78 24.99 -15.02
CA ASP A 163 -3.65 24.06 -15.23
C ASP A 163 -3.90 22.89 -16.21
N VAL A 164 -4.97 22.97 -16.99
CA VAL A 164 -5.33 21.98 -18.03
C VAL A 164 -5.22 22.59 -19.42
N VAL A 165 -4.57 21.87 -20.35
CA VAL A 165 -4.52 22.27 -21.76
C VAL A 165 -5.88 22.00 -22.42
N VAL A 166 -6.59 23.07 -22.78
CA VAL A 166 -7.89 22.99 -23.48
C VAL A 166 -7.73 23.11 -25.00
N SER A 167 -6.62 23.66 -25.46
CA SER A 167 -6.26 23.73 -26.88
C SER A 167 -4.74 23.55 -27.03
N PRO A 168 -4.26 22.63 -27.88
CA PRO A 168 -5.05 21.71 -28.70
C PRO A 168 -5.80 20.67 -27.86
N PRO A 169 -7.01 20.24 -28.30
CA PRO A 169 -7.81 19.28 -27.56
C PRO A 169 -7.08 17.93 -27.48
N ALA A 170 -7.42 17.13 -26.46
CA ALA A 170 -6.97 15.74 -26.42
C ALA A 170 -7.47 15.00 -27.67
N ALA A 171 -6.58 14.23 -28.29
CA ALA A 171 -6.88 13.40 -29.45
C ALA A 171 -7.74 12.17 -29.09
#